data_AF-A0A095A4Z2-F1
#
_entry.id   AF-A0A095A4Z2-F1
#
_cell.length_a   1.000
_cell.length_b   1.000
_cell.length_c   1.000
_cell.angle_alpha   90.00
_cell.angle_beta   90.00
_cell.angle_gamma   90.00
#
_symmetry.space_group_name_H-M   'P 1'
#
loop_
_entity.id
_entity.type
_entity.pdbx_description
1 polymer ?
#
loop_
_entity_poly.entity_id
_entity_poly.type
_entity_poly.pdbx_seq_one_letter_code
_entity_poly.pdbx_strand_id
1 'polypeptide(L)'
;MSNQPSVSLVVRRTHLYEDGFEKLSKENAPNLRQRLKVTFLNPTGLAEVGIDGGGLSREFLTEIIRAGFDPTRGFFIYASDKTLYPNPQASAITLDYLKHYYFLGRILAK
;
A
#
# COMPACT_ATOMS: atom_id res chain seq x y z
N MET A 1 -20.63 18.18 13.46
CA MET A 1 -19.56 17.88 12.48
C MET A 1 -19.90 16.56 11.80
N SER A 2 -20.12 16.54 10.48
CA SER A 2 -20.47 15.30 9.78
C SER A 2 -19.26 14.37 9.72
N ASN A 3 -19.42 13.13 10.18
CA ASN A 3 -18.36 12.12 10.11
C ASN A 3 -18.21 11.69 8.64
N GLN A 4 -17.28 12.30 7.92
CA GLN A 4 -17.00 11.88 6.55
C GLN A 4 -16.53 10.42 6.52
N PRO A 5 -17.04 9.58 5.60
CA PRO A 5 -16.63 8.19 5.50
C PRO A 5 -15.11 8.07 5.32
N SER A 6 -14.49 7.19 6.10
CA SER A 6 -13.04 7.00 6.10
C SER A 6 -12.67 5.53 6.28
N VAL A 7 -11.59 5.12 5.63
CA VAL A 7 -10.95 3.82 5.86
C VAL A 7 -9.82 4.02 6.87
N SER A 8 -9.88 3.30 7.98
CA SER A 8 -8.83 3.34 9.00
C SER A 8 -7.88 2.16 8.81
N LEU A 9 -6.59 2.42 8.88
CA LEU A 9 -5.54 1.41 8.74
C LEU A 9 -4.45 1.64 9.79
N VAL A 10 -4.05 0.54 10.41
CA VAL A 10 -2.92 0.48 11.34
C VAL A 10 -1.81 -0.24 10.59
N VAL A 11 -0.63 0.37 10.50
CA VAL A 11 0.46 -0.09 9.63
C VAL A 11 1.75 -0.20 10.43
N ARG A 12 2.37 -1.37 10.42
CA ARG A 12 3.72 -1.56 10.97
C ARG A 12 4.72 -1.12 9.91
N ARG A 13 5.68 -0.27 10.27
CA ARG A 13 6.70 0.20 9.31
C ARG A 13 7.46 -0.95 8.63
N THR A 14 7.68 -2.05 9.35
CA THR A 14 8.38 -3.24 8.86
C THR A 14 7.52 -4.15 7.98
N HIS A 15 6.20 -3.92 7.90
CA HIS A 15 5.24 -4.73 7.14
C HIS A 15 4.30 -3.84 6.31
N LEU A 16 4.81 -2.69 5.86
CA LEU A 16 4.01 -1.61 5.30
C LEU A 16 3.19 -2.05 4.07
N TYR A 17 3.79 -2.87 3.22
CA TYR A 17 3.13 -3.39 2.03
C TYR A 17 2.09 -4.44 2.39
N GLU A 18 2.43 -5.37 3.29
CA GLU A 18 1.58 -6.49 3.70
C GLU A 18 0.32 -5.97 4.42
N ASP A 19 0.50 -5.07 5.40
CA ASP A 19 -0.61 -4.45 6.14
C ASP A 19 -1.49 -3.61 5.22
N GLY A 20 -0.88 -2.90 4.26
CA GLY A 20 -1.60 -2.13 3.25
C GLY A 20 -2.36 -3.02 2.26
N PHE A 21 -1.75 -4.08 1.77
CA PHE A 21 -2.36 -5.04 0.85
C PHE A 21 -3.55 -5.74 1.52
N GLU A 22 -3.36 -6.24 2.74
CA GLU A 22 -4.43 -6.86 3.51
C GLU A 22 -5.58 -5.88 3.72
N LYS A 23 -5.32 -4.67 4.24
CA LYS A 23 -6.40 -3.76 4.63
C LYS A 23 -7.11 -3.11 3.45
N LEU A 24 -6.38 -2.78 2.39
CA LEU A 24 -6.86 -1.93 1.30
C LEU A 24 -7.16 -2.70 0.00
N SER A 25 -6.97 -4.03 -0.03
CA SER A 25 -7.46 -4.88 -1.13
C SER A 25 -8.97 -4.71 -1.37
N LYS A 26 -9.43 -5.04 -2.59
CA LYS A 26 -10.78 -4.73 -3.07
C LYS A 26 -11.87 -5.28 -2.15
N GLU A 27 -11.62 -6.48 -1.65
CA GLU A 27 -12.50 -7.26 -0.81
C GLU A 27 -12.68 -6.60 0.56
N ASN A 28 -11.62 -5.95 1.08
CA ASN A 28 -11.60 -5.36 2.42
C ASN A 28 -11.90 -3.86 2.44
N ALA A 29 -11.54 -3.14 1.37
CA ALA A 29 -11.81 -1.72 1.21
C ALA A 29 -12.33 -1.44 -0.21
N PRO A 30 -13.59 -1.77 -0.55
CA PRO A 30 -14.11 -1.65 -1.92
C PRO A 30 -14.09 -0.21 -2.44
N ASN A 31 -14.26 0.78 -1.57
CA ASN A 31 -14.26 2.19 -1.93
C ASN A 31 -13.04 2.94 -1.36
N LEU A 32 -11.94 2.95 -2.11
CA LEU A 32 -10.75 3.73 -1.76
C LEU A 32 -10.89 5.23 -2.06
N ARG A 33 -12.01 5.75 -2.57
CA ARG A 33 -12.19 7.21 -2.69
C ARG A 33 -12.34 7.88 -1.32
N GLN A 34 -12.77 7.14 -0.31
CA GLN A 34 -12.86 7.60 1.07
C GLN A 34 -11.51 8.05 1.62
N ARG A 35 -11.53 8.93 2.63
CA ARG A 35 -10.30 9.42 3.28
C ARG A 35 -9.60 8.26 3.99
N LEU A 36 -8.28 8.15 3.85
CA LEU A 36 -7.46 7.23 4.62
C LEU A 36 -7.08 7.86 5.97
N LYS A 37 -7.27 7.13 7.06
CA LYS A 37 -6.79 7.46 8.41
C LYS A 37 -5.73 6.45 8.81
N VAL A 38 -4.47 6.82 8.65
CA VAL A 38 -3.32 5.96 8.91
C VAL A 38 -2.82 6.17 10.34
N THR A 39 -2.55 5.06 11.03
CA THR A 39 -1.79 5.01 12.27
C THR A 39 -0.56 4.12 12.05
N PHE A 40 0.64 4.66 12.15
CA PHE A 40 1.85 3.84 12.13
C PHE A 40 2.12 3.23 13.50
N LEU A 41 2.61 1.99 13.52
CA LEU A 41 3.15 1.34 14.70
C LEU A 41 4.67 1.32 14.61
N ASN A 42 5.32 1.70 15.70
CA ASN A 42 6.76 1.58 15.86
C ASN A 42 7.18 0.11 16.10
N PRO A 43 8.49 -0.21 16.15
CA PRO A 43 8.95 -1.58 16.36
C PRO A 43 8.52 -2.24 17.69
N THR A 44 8.09 -1.46 18.69
CA THR A 44 7.56 -1.98 19.95
C THR A 44 6.03 -2.17 19.93
N GLY A 45 5.39 -1.93 18.77
CA GLY A 45 3.94 -2.05 18.59
C GLY A 45 3.11 -0.87 19.10
N LEU A 46 3.75 0.23 19.50
CA LEU A 46 3.05 1.43 19.97
C LEU A 46 2.71 2.35 18.79
N ALA A 47 1.54 2.98 18.86
CA ALA A 47 1.12 3.96 17.88
C ALA A 47 2.08 5.16 17.88
N GLU A 48 2.56 5.53 16.70
CA GLU A 48 3.30 6.77 16.50
C GLU A 48 2.35 7.96 16.67
N VAL A 49 2.81 8.98 17.36
CA VAL A 49 2.03 10.21 17.57
C VAL A 49 1.90 10.91 16.22
N GLY A 50 0.68 10.92 15.68
CA GLY A 50 0.37 11.68 14.47
C GLY A 50 0.40 13.18 14.76
N ILE A 51 1.42 13.87 14.25
CA ILE A 51 1.60 15.31 14.48
C ILE A 51 0.62 16.14 13.65
N ASP A 52 0.18 15.63 12.49
CA ASP A 52 -0.69 16.40 11.57
C ASP A 52 -1.71 15.52 10.85
N GLY A 53 -2.98 15.92 10.85
CA GLY A 53 -4.14 15.08 10.48
C GLY A 53 -4.18 14.55 9.04
N GLY A 54 -3.21 14.92 8.19
CA GLY A 54 -3.05 14.41 6.82
C GLY A 54 -1.63 13.98 6.43
N GLY A 55 -0.63 14.20 7.29
CA GLY A 55 0.77 13.88 6.99
C GLY A 55 0.99 12.37 6.82
N LEU A 56 0.48 11.59 7.77
CA LEU A 56 0.65 10.14 7.78
C LEU A 56 0.00 9.44 6.59
N SER A 57 -1.13 9.95 6.09
CA SER A 57 -1.79 9.38 4.91
C SER A 57 -0.99 9.62 3.62
N ARG A 58 -0.34 10.79 3.49
CA ARG A 58 0.54 11.10 2.35
C ARG A 58 1.85 10.30 2.42
N GLU A 59 2.41 10.20 3.62
CA GLU A 59 3.59 9.37 3.90
C GLU A 59 3.32 7.93 3.52
N PHE A 60 2.24 7.34 4.05
CA PHE A 60 1.84 5.98 3.72
C PHE A 60 1.70 5.74 2.23
N LEU A 61 0.96 6.61 1.51
CA LEU A 61 0.79 6.46 0.05
C LEU A 61 2.14 6.50 -0.68
N THR A 62 3.03 7.40 -0.28
CA THR A 62 4.37 7.50 -0.87
C THR A 62 5.18 6.22 -0.62
N GLU A 63 5.19 5.74 0.63
CA GLU A 63 5.97 4.57 1.02
C GLU A 63 5.43 3.27 0.43
N ILE A 64 4.10 3.10 0.35
CA ILE A 64 3.52 1.87 -0.18
C ILE A 64 3.66 1.76 -1.69
N ILE A 65 3.62 2.90 -2.41
CA ILE A 65 3.94 2.95 -3.84
C ILE A 65 5.41 2.55 -4.01
N ARG A 66 6.34 3.11 -3.24
CA ARG A 66 7.76 2.71 -3.31
C ARG A 66 7.95 1.22 -3.03
N ALA A 67 7.38 0.70 -1.95
CA ALA A 67 7.52 -0.71 -1.56
C ALA A 67 6.84 -1.68 -2.55
N GLY A 68 5.79 -1.22 -3.23
CA GLY A 68 5.02 -1.99 -4.19
C GLY A 68 5.65 -2.10 -5.57
N PHE A 69 6.31 -1.04 -6.01
CA PHE A 69 7.02 -0.96 -7.30
C PHE A 69 8.52 -1.25 -7.17
N ASP A 70 9.01 -1.58 -5.98
CA ASP A 70 10.37 -2.07 -5.78
C ASP A 70 10.57 -3.41 -6.52
N PRO A 71 11.53 -3.51 -7.46
CA PRO A 71 11.82 -4.75 -8.17
C PRO A 71 12.18 -5.93 -7.26
N THR A 72 12.71 -5.68 -6.05
CA THR A 72 13.05 -6.74 -5.09
C THR A 72 11.83 -7.49 -4.59
N ARG A 73 10.64 -6.90 -4.65
CA ARG A 73 9.37 -7.59 -4.38
C ARG A 73 8.94 -8.51 -5.53
N GLY A 74 9.51 -8.31 -6.72
CA GLY A 74 9.38 -9.20 -7.87
C GLY A 74 8.12 -9.03 -8.71
N PHE A 75 7.17 -8.16 -8.34
CA PHE A 75 6.01 -7.88 -9.21
C PHE A 75 6.35 -6.98 -10.40
N PHE A 76 7.42 -6.18 -10.30
CA PHE A 76 7.90 -5.38 -11.41
C PHE A 76 9.39 -5.64 -11.63
N ILE A 77 9.84 -5.45 -12.86
CA ILE A 77 11.25 -5.58 -13.25
C ILE A 77 11.67 -4.40 -14.11
N TYR A 78 12.96 -4.06 -14.06
CA TYR A 78 13.53 -3.10 -14.99
C TYR A 78 13.70 -3.72 -16.37
N ALA A 79 13.22 -3.03 -17.40
CA ALA A 79 13.59 -3.32 -18.78
C ALA A 79 14.93 -2.63 -19.14
N SER A 80 15.43 -2.91 -20.34
CA SER A 80 16.69 -2.34 -20.85
C SER A 80 16.67 -0.81 -20.93
N ASP A 81 15.49 -0.20 -21.03
CA ASP A 81 15.29 1.25 -21.05
C ASP A 81 15.23 1.88 -19.64
N LYS A 82 15.50 1.09 -18.59
CA LYS A 82 15.46 1.48 -17.17
C LYS A 82 14.06 1.88 -16.67
N THR A 83 13.00 1.55 -17.41
CA THR A 83 11.63 1.70 -16.94
C THR A 83 11.11 0.41 -16.31
N LEU A 84 10.07 0.53 -15.48
CA LEU A 84 9.46 -0.58 -14.75
C LEU A 84 8.31 -1.19 -15.54
N TYR A 85 8.34 -2.51 -15.71
CA TYR A 85 7.27 -3.30 -16.33
C TYR A 85 6.78 -4.40 -15.40
N PRO A 86 5.51 -4.83 -15.50
CA PRO A 86 5.02 -6.01 -14.80
C PRO A 86 5.90 -7.23 -15.10
N ASN A 87 6.29 -7.97 -14.07
CA ASN A 87 7.08 -9.17 -14.22
C ASN A 87 6.25 -10.29 -14.87
N PRO A 88 6.63 -10.80 -16.07
CA PRO A 88 5.92 -11.90 -16.72
C PRO A 88 6.02 -13.22 -15.93
N GLN A 89 6.96 -13.33 -14.99
CA GLN A 89 7.15 -14.50 -14.13
C GLN A 89 6.57 -14.31 -12.72
N ALA A 90 5.71 -13.32 -12.50
CA ALA A 90 5.14 -13.03 -11.17
C ALA A 90 4.36 -14.22 -10.55
N SER A 91 3.85 -15.14 -11.36
CA SER A 91 3.20 -16.37 -10.90
C SER A 91 4.13 -17.30 -10.12
N ALA A 92 5.46 -17.20 -10.32
CA ALA A 92 6.44 -17.94 -9.54
C ALA A 92 6.62 -17.41 -8.11
N ILE A 93 6.15 -16.19 -7.82
CA ILE A 93 6.22 -15.55 -6.51
C ILE A 93 5.02 -15.96 -5.66
N THR A 94 3.82 -15.85 -6.23
CA THR A 94 2.56 -16.20 -5.57
C THR A 94 1.47 -16.47 -6.61
N LEU A 95 0.56 -17.39 -6.29
CA LEU A 95 -0.62 -17.68 -7.11
C LEU A 95 -1.58 -16.49 -7.20
N ASP A 96 -1.57 -15.61 -6.19
CA ASP A 96 -2.44 -14.44 -6.08
C ASP A 96 -1.85 -13.17 -6.73
N TYR A 97 -0.82 -13.28 -7.57
CA TYR A 97 -0.10 -12.13 -8.15
C TYR A 97 -1.02 -11.13 -8.87
N LEU A 98 -2.11 -11.58 -9.47
CA LEU A 98 -3.10 -10.70 -10.11
C LEU A 98 -3.80 -9.78 -9.09
N LYS A 99 -4.05 -10.24 -7.87
CA LYS A 99 -4.58 -9.40 -6.79
C LYS A 99 -3.59 -8.31 -6.40
N HIS A 100 -2.30 -8.61 -6.39
CA HIS A 100 -1.25 -7.63 -6.14
C HIS A 100 -1.18 -6.55 -7.22
N TYR A 101 -1.24 -6.91 -8.49
CA TYR A 101 -1.32 -5.92 -9.58
C TYR A 101 -2.58 -5.06 -9.49
N TYR A 102 -3.73 -5.67 -9.21
CA TYR A 102 -4.99 -4.94 -9.04
C TYR A 102 -4.92 -3.97 -7.86
N PHE A 103 -4.38 -4.43 -6.73
CA PHE A 103 -4.13 -3.61 -5.55
C PHE A 103 -3.22 -2.41 -5.88
N LEU A 104 -2.08 -2.65 -6.51
CA LEU A 104 -1.13 -1.59 -6.87
C LEU A 104 -1.72 -0.56 -7.83
N GLY A 105 -2.51 -0.99 -8.82
CA GLY A 105 -3.23 -0.07 -9.69
C GLY A 105 -4.23 0.82 -8.93
N ARG A 106 -4.92 0.27 -7.92
CA ARG A 106 -5.85 1.03 -7.07
C ARG A 106 -5.16 2.03 -6.16
N ILE A 107 -4.00 1.65 -5.61
CA ILE A 107 -3.19 2.53 -4.76
C ILE A 107 -2.55 3.64 -5.59
N LEU A 108 -2.08 3.35 -6.80
CA LEU A 108 -1.51 4.37 -7.69
C LEU A 108 -2.56 5.41 -8.12
N ALA A 109 -3.82 5.00 -8.26
CA ALA A 109 -4.94 5.88 -8.61
C ALA A 109 -5.48 6.73 -7.44
N LYS A 110 -4.96 6.54 -6.21
CA LYS A 110 -5.42 7.19 -4.99
C LYS A 110 -4.73 8.54 -4.76
#